data_AF-A0A954P3P8-F1
#
_entry.id   AF-A0A954P3P8-F1
#
_cell.length_a   1.000
_cell.length_b   1.000
_cell.length_c   1.000
_cell.angle_alpha   90.00
_cell.angle_beta   90.00
_cell.angle_gamma   90.00
#
_symmetry.space_group_name_H-M   'P 1'
#
loop_
_entity.id
_entity.type
_entity.pdbx_description
1 polymer ?
#
loop_
_entity_poly.entity_id
_entity_poly.type
_entity_poly.pdbx_seq_one_letter_code
_entity_poly.pdbx_strand_id
1 'polypeptide(L)'
;MSGRYTISQLAKAADIPTTTVRYYERVGLVEPEDRSQGNYRLYSDSSLDRLRFIRAAQATGFTLDDVKSLLSDGSGGTPTCGNVQGLIEKRLAEIEKRLKDLRHVQQVLKSALERCRKQKRTDCCHVVEQLRQ
;
A
#
# COMPACT_ATOMS: atom_id res chain seq x y z
N MET A 1 -25.28 16.14 11.14
CA MET A 1 -24.80 17.28 10.33
C MET A 1 -23.71 16.75 9.43
N SER A 2 -23.96 16.58 8.14
CA SER A 2 -22.94 16.04 7.21
C SER A 2 -21.86 17.11 6.97
N GLY A 3 -20.64 16.84 7.42
CA GLY A 3 -19.47 17.65 7.10
C GLY A 3 -19.22 17.64 5.60
N ARG A 4 -19.06 18.81 4.99
CA ARG A 4 -18.64 18.96 3.61
C ARG A 4 -17.18 19.43 3.57
N TYR A 5 -16.33 18.64 2.93
CA TYR A 5 -14.91 18.89 2.81
C TYR A 5 -14.58 19.27 1.37
N THR A 6 -13.77 20.31 1.18
CA THR A 6 -12.97 20.44 -0.05
C THR A 6 -11.87 19.37 -0.05
N ILE A 7 -11.26 19.10 -1.21
CA ILE A 7 -10.19 18.10 -1.30
C ILE A 7 -9.03 18.35 -0.32
N SER A 8 -8.67 19.62 -0.08
CA SER A 8 -7.60 20.01 0.85
C SER A 8 -8.00 19.77 2.31
N GLN A 9 -9.26 20.06 2.67
CA GLN A 9 -9.80 19.78 4.00
C GLN A 9 -9.90 18.27 4.25
N LEU A 10 -10.36 17.52 3.25
CA LEU A 10 -10.48 16.07 3.32
C LEU A 10 -9.11 15.41 3.51
N ALA A 11 -8.12 15.81 2.70
CA ALA A 11 -6.74 15.34 2.80
C ALA A 11 -6.15 15.59 4.21
N LYS A 12 -6.36 16.80 4.74
CA LYS A 12 -5.93 17.15 6.10
C LYS A 12 -6.64 16.33 7.18
N ALA A 13 -7.94 16.12 7.06
CA ALA A 13 -8.74 15.35 8.02
C ALA A 13 -8.42 13.84 8.00
N ALA A 14 -8.04 13.31 6.84
CA ALA A 14 -7.58 11.94 6.66
C ALA A 14 -6.07 11.76 6.93
N ASP A 15 -5.35 12.87 7.14
CA ASP A 15 -3.90 12.93 7.34
C ASP A 15 -3.15 12.18 6.22
N ILE A 16 -3.47 12.55 4.97
CA ILE A 16 -2.80 12.09 3.75
C ILE A 16 -2.56 13.25 2.78
N PRO A 17 -1.59 13.14 1.86
CA PRO A 17 -1.38 14.15 0.82
C PRO A 17 -2.61 14.32 -0.08
N THR A 18 -2.86 15.55 -0.53
CA THR A 18 -3.92 15.87 -1.51
C THR A 18 -3.72 15.12 -2.83
N THR A 19 -2.46 14.84 -3.21
CA THR A 19 -2.12 14.02 -4.37
C THR A 19 -2.63 12.58 -4.22
N THR A 20 -2.59 12.02 -3.01
CA THR A 20 -3.13 10.69 -2.69
C THR A 20 -4.65 10.69 -2.81
N VAL A 21 -5.35 11.72 -2.31
CA VAL A 21 -6.80 11.85 -2.49
C VAL A 21 -7.17 11.90 -3.98
N ARG A 22 -6.45 12.71 -4.78
CA ARG A 22 -6.67 12.77 -6.24
C ARG A 22 -6.40 11.44 -6.94
N TYR A 23 -5.41 10.70 -6.47
CA TYR A 23 -5.12 9.38 -6.99
C TYR A 23 -6.26 8.40 -6.67
N TYR A 24 -6.76 8.40 -5.43
CA TYR A 24 -7.91 7.59 -5.02
C TYR A 24 -9.19 7.95 -5.77
N GLU A 25 -9.42 9.23 -6.06
CA GLU A 25 -10.50 9.65 -6.96
C GLU A 25 -10.34 9.07 -8.36
N ARG A 26 -9.12 9.15 -8.94
CA ARG A 26 -8.85 8.62 -10.28
C ARG A 26 -9.07 7.11 -10.39
N VAL A 27 -8.77 6.37 -9.33
CA VAL A 27 -8.93 4.90 -9.31
C VAL A 27 -10.30 4.45 -8.79
N GLY A 28 -11.26 5.37 -8.62
CA GLY A 28 -12.65 5.09 -8.24
C GLY A 28 -12.85 4.70 -6.77
N LEU A 29 -11.86 4.98 -5.91
CA LEU A 29 -11.95 4.65 -4.48
C LEU A 29 -12.76 5.69 -3.71
N VAL A 30 -12.68 6.97 -4.07
CA VAL A 30 -13.40 8.06 -3.40
C VAL A 30 -13.96 9.00 -4.44
N GLU A 31 -15.25 9.32 -4.36
CA GLU A 31 -15.91 10.22 -5.30
C GLU A 31 -16.46 11.45 -4.59
N PRO A 32 -16.41 12.63 -5.21
CA PRO A 32 -17.09 13.80 -4.67
C PRO A 32 -18.60 13.62 -4.78
N GLU A 33 -19.33 13.97 -3.73
CA GLU A 33 -20.80 13.89 -3.70
C GLU A 33 -21.45 15.09 -4.38
N ASP A 34 -20.79 16.25 -4.38
CA ASP A 34 -21.38 17.49 -4.88
C ASP A 34 -20.29 18.48 -5.34
N ARG A 35 -20.73 19.61 -5.88
CA ARG A 35 -19.89 20.78 -6.12
C ARG A 35 -20.46 22.00 -5.42
N SER A 36 -19.57 22.82 -4.86
CA SER A 36 -19.94 24.14 -4.34
C SER A 36 -20.37 25.09 -5.46
N GLN A 37 -20.99 26.23 -5.10
CA GLN A 37 -21.31 27.29 -6.07
C GLN A 37 -20.07 27.84 -6.80
N GLY A 38 -18.88 27.78 -6.19
CA GLY A 38 -17.61 28.09 -6.84
C GLY A 38 -17.02 26.96 -7.69
N ASN A 39 -17.79 25.91 -7.99
CA ASN A 39 -17.41 24.73 -8.75
C ASN A 39 -16.30 23.85 -8.11
N TYR A 40 -16.01 24.04 -6.82
CA TYR A 40 -15.13 23.15 -6.06
C TYR A 40 -15.82 21.81 -5.75
N ARG A 41 -15.11 20.69 -5.93
CA ARG A 41 -15.53 19.36 -5.49
C ARG A 41 -15.71 19.32 -3.97
N LEU A 42 -16.83 18.75 -3.52
CA LEU A 42 -17.17 18.56 -2.12
C LEU A 42 -17.31 17.07 -1.82
N TYR A 43 -16.75 16.67 -0.69
CA TYR A 43 -16.76 15.31 -0.16
C TYR A 43 -17.46 15.31 1.18
N SER A 44 -18.02 14.17 1.59
CA SER A 44 -18.72 14.02 2.85
C SER A 44 -17.88 13.34 3.93
N ASP A 45 -18.47 13.18 5.12
CA ASP A 45 -17.91 12.33 6.16
C ASP A 45 -17.73 10.87 5.69
N SER A 46 -18.60 10.36 4.80
CA SER A 46 -18.45 8.99 4.27
C SER A 46 -17.16 8.84 3.46
N SER A 47 -16.77 9.89 2.73
CA SER A 47 -15.49 9.94 2.02
C SER A 47 -14.31 9.95 2.99
N LEU A 48 -14.43 10.67 4.11
CA LEU A 48 -13.39 10.70 5.14
C LEU A 48 -13.20 9.33 5.81
N ASP A 49 -14.28 8.68 6.19
CA ASP A 49 -14.23 7.34 6.80
C ASP A 49 -13.65 6.32 5.82
N ARG A 50 -14.01 6.43 4.54
CA ARG A 50 -13.41 5.59 3.49
C ARG A 50 -11.90 5.82 3.34
N LEU A 51 -11.43 7.07 3.37
CA LEU A 51 -9.99 7.36 3.32
C LEU A 51 -9.24 6.80 4.54
N ARG A 52 -9.83 6.90 5.73
CA ARG A 52 -9.26 6.32 6.96
C ARG A 52 -9.17 4.81 6.87
N PHE A 53 -10.21 4.15 6.35
CA PHE A 53 -10.21 2.71 6.10
C PHE A 53 -9.10 2.31 5.12
N ILE A 54 -9.00 2.98 3.97
CA ILE A 54 -7.95 2.71 2.96
C ILE A 54 -6.57 2.81 3.60
N ARG A 55 -6.32 3.87 4.38
CA ARG A 55 -5.05 4.08 5.07
C ARG A 55 -4.75 2.97 6.08
N ALA A 56 -5.72 2.59 6.91
CA ALA A 56 -5.55 1.53 7.90
C ALA A 56 -5.23 0.19 7.24
N ALA A 57 -5.94 -0.16 6.16
CA ALA A 57 -5.71 -1.39 5.42
C ALA A 57 -4.32 -1.41 4.73
N GLN A 58 -3.87 -0.28 4.19
CA GLN A 58 -2.51 -0.19 3.65
C GLN A 58 -1.44 -0.35 4.75
N ALA A 59 -1.68 0.20 5.95
CA ALA A 59 -0.76 0.07 7.07
C ALA A 59 -0.62 -1.38 7.58
N THR A 60 -1.65 -2.21 7.42
CA THR A 60 -1.60 -3.65 7.74
C THR A 60 -1.04 -4.50 6.59
N GLY A 61 -0.69 -3.87 5.48
CA GLY A 61 -0.07 -4.53 4.34
C GLY A 61 -1.07 -5.06 3.31
N PHE A 62 -2.30 -4.56 3.24
CA PHE A 62 -3.15 -4.78 2.05
C PHE A 62 -2.69 -3.88 0.90
N THR A 63 -2.81 -4.39 -0.33
CA THR A 63 -2.65 -3.58 -1.53
C THR A 63 -3.91 -2.75 -1.78
N LEU A 64 -3.82 -1.76 -2.67
CA LEU A 64 -5.00 -1.01 -3.07
C LEU A 64 -6.05 -1.85 -3.80
N ASP A 65 -5.64 -2.89 -4.52
CA ASP A 65 -6.58 -3.80 -5.19
C ASP A 65 -7.30 -4.70 -4.19
N ASP A 66 -6.62 -5.10 -3.12
CA ASP A 66 -7.24 -5.78 -1.98
C ASP A 66 -8.28 -4.86 -1.32
N VAL A 67 -7.92 -3.60 -1.09
CA VAL A 67 -8.83 -2.59 -0.51
C VAL A 67 -10.02 -2.32 -1.43
N LYS A 68 -9.83 -2.24 -2.74
CA LYS A 68 -10.93 -2.18 -3.71
C LYS A 68 -11.84 -3.38 -3.56
N SER A 69 -11.29 -4.58 -3.43
CA SER A 69 -12.08 -5.81 -3.27
C SER A 69 -12.91 -5.77 -1.98
N LEU A 70 -12.33 -5.27 -0.87
CA LEU A 70 -13.03 -5.09 0.40
C LEU A 70 -14.15 -4.04 0.32
N LEU A 71 -14.01 -3.02 -0.52
CA LEU A 71 -15.00 -1.96 -0.71
C LEU A 71 -16.04 -2.29 -1.80
N SER A 72 -15.74 -3.21 -2.71
CA SER A 72 -16.54 -3.54 -3.91
C SER A 72 -17.55 -4.65 -3.70
N ASP A 73 -17.87 -5.05 -2.46
CA ASP A 73 -18.99 -5.96 -2.15
C ASP A 73 -20.36 -5.26 -2.38
N GLY A 74 -20.51 -4.58 -3.53
CA GLY A 74 -21.68 -4.43 -4.42
C GLY A 74 -23.02 -3.94 -3.88
N SER A 75 -23.16 -3.77 -2.57
CA SER A 75 -24.45 -3.75 -1.89
C SER A 75 -24.55 -2.67 -0.82
N GLY A 76 -23.49 -1.88 -0.61
CA GLY A 76 -23.42 -0.95 0.52
C GLY A 76 -23.35 -1.66 1.88
N GLY A 77 -23.13 -2.98 1.90
CA GLY A 77 -22.95 -3.79 3.09
C GLY A 77 -21.49 -3.97 3.49
N THR A 78 -21.26 -4.34 4.75
CA THR A 78 -19.95 -4.77 5.25
C THR A 78 -19.52 -6.07 4.55
N PRO A 79 -18.25 -6.19 4.12
CA PRO A 79 -17.77 -7.40 3.46
C PRO A 79 -17.96 -8.64 4.34
N THR A 80 -18.25 -9.78 3.73
CA THR A 80 -18.45 -11.02 4.49
C THR A 80 -17.12 -11.49 5.10
N CYS A 81 -17.18 -12.10 6.28
CA CYS A 81 -15.98 -12.62 6.98
C CYS A 81 -15.15 -13.57 6.08
N GLY A 82 -15.81 -14.38 5.24
CA GLY A 82 -15.14 -15.29 4.31
C GLY A 82 -14.33 -14.58 3.21
N ASN A 83 -14.87 -13.51 2.62
CA ASN A 83 -14.15 -12.71 1.61
C ASN A 83 -12.89 -12.06 2.23
N VAL A 84 -13.03 -11.52 3.45
CA VAL A 84 -11.91 -10.93 4.19
C VAL A 84 -10.86 -11.98 4.54
N GLN A 85 -11.28 -13.18 4.96
CA GLN A 85 -10.38 -14.27 5.29
C GLN A 85 -9.54 -14.70 4.09
N GLY A 86 -10.15 -14.92 2.92
CA GLY A 86 -9.41 -15.32 1.72
C GLY A 86 -8.37 -14.27 1.28
N LEU A 87 -8.67 -12.98 1.48
CA LEU A 87 -7.74 -11.89 1.23
C LEU A 87 -6.55 -11.90 2.20
N ILE A 88 -6.82 -12.13 3.49
CA ILE A 88 -5.79 -12.26 4.51
C ILE A 88 -4.88 -13.46 4.20
N GLU A 89 -5.44 -14.62 3.88
CA GLU A 89 -4.69 -15.83 3.53
C GLU A 89 -3.77 -15.59 2.33
N LYS A 90 -4.29 -14.95 1.26
CA LYS A 90 -3.49 -14.57 0.09
C LYS A 90 -2.33 -13.64 0.48
N ARG A 91 -2.58 -12.62 1.29
CA ARG A 91 -1.54 -11.67 1.71
C ARG A 91 -0.49 -12.30 2.61
N LEU A 92 -0.89 -13.17 3.52
CA LEU A 92 0.05 -13.95 4.32
C LEU A 92 0.98 -14.78 3.43
N ALA A 93 0.43 -15.52 2.47
CA ALA A 93 1.22 -16.34 1.55
C ALA A 93 2.23 -15.50 0.72
N GLU A 94 1.82 -14.32 0.24
CA GLU A 94 2.70 -13.40 -0.49
C GLU A 94 3.83 -12.84 0.39
N ILE A 95 3.53 -12.48 1.64
CA ILE A 95 4.52 -11.99 2.61
C ILE A 95 5.51 -13.10 2.96
N GLU A 96 5.04 -14.32 3.22
CA GLU A 96 5.89 -15.47 3.54
C GLU A 96 6.85 -15.81 2.40
N LYS A 97 6.34 -15.78 1.16
CA LYS A 97 7.18 -15.96 -0.04
C LYS A 97 8.27 -14.89 -0.10
N ARG A 98 7.91 -13.62 0.08
CA ARG A 98 8.88 -12.52 0.05
C ARG A 98 9.91 -12.61 1.17
N LEU A 99 9.51 -13.04 2.36
CA LEU A 99 10.44 -13.31 3.47
C LEU A 99 11.41 -14.43 3.13
N LYS A 100 10.96 -15.50 2.49
CA LYS A 100 11.82 -16.60 2.03
C LYS A 100 12.86 -16.10 1.02
N ASP A 101 12.42 -15.32 0.03
CA ASP A 101 13.30 -14.77 -1.00
C ASP A 101 14.34 -13.80 -0.38
N LEU A 102 13.89 -12.91 0.51
CA LEU A 102 14.78 -11.97 1.22
C LEU A 102 15.78 -12.68 2.13
N ARG A 103 15.38 -13.78 2.79
CA ARG A 103 16.30 -14.62 3.56
C ARG A 103 17.36 -15.25 2.66
N HIS A 104 16.98 -15.73 1.48
CA HIS A 104 17.94 -16.28 0.52
C HIS A 104 18.96 -15.22 0.08
N VAL A 105 18.48 -14.05 -0.35
CA VAL A 105 19.34 -12.91 -0.73
C VAL A 105 20.28 -12.52 0.42
N GLN A 106 19.77 -12.46 1.66
CA GLN A 106 20.58 -12.15 2.83
C GLN A 106 21.72 -13.16 3.02
N GLN A 107 21.46 -14.46 2.85
CA GLN A 107 22.50 -15.49 2.99
C GLN A 107 23.56 -15.41 1.90
N VAL A 108 23.16 -15.13 0.66
CA VAL A 108 24.09 -14.91 -0.45
C VAL A 108 25.00 -13.71 -0.16
N LEU A 109 24.43 -12.58 0.27
CA LEU A 109 25.20 -11.38 0.61
C LEU A 109 26.14 -11.59 1.81
N LYS A 110 25.68 -12.29 2.86
CA LYS A 110 26.53 -12.66 4.01
C LYS A 110 27.71 -13.52 3.55
N SER A 111 27.47 -14.53 2.72
CA SER A 111 28.51 -15.42 2.21
C SER A 111 29.51 -14.67 1.33
N ALA A 112 29.03 -13.76 0.48
CA ALA A 112 29.88 -12.90 -0.34
C ALA A 112 30.74 -11.98 0.53
N LEU A 113 30.16 -11.37 1.58
CA LEU A 113 30.90 -10.50 2.50
C LEU A 113 32.00 -11.26 3.26
N GLU A 114 31.74 -12.48 3.73
CA GLU A 114 32.74 -13.31 4.39
C GLU A 114 33.89 -13.69 3.45
N ARG A 115 33.61 -13.95 2.17
CA ARG A 115 34.65 -14.15 1.14
C ARG A 115 35.49 -12.89 0.94
N CYS A 116 34.87 -11.72 0.82
CA CYS A 116 35.58 -10.44 0.71
C CYS A 116 36.49 -10.18 1.92
N ARG A 117 36.02 -10.47 3.14
CA ARG A 117 36.80 -10.25 4.38
C ARG A 117 38.05 -11.12 4.46
N LYS A 118 38.00 -12.33 3.91
CA LYS A 118 39.14 -13.26 3.88
C LYS A 118 40.18 -12.91 2.82
N GLN A 119 39.82 -12.08 1.83
CA GLN A 119 40.73 -11.60 0.80
C GLN A 119 41.53 -10.39 1.30
N LYS A 120 42.83 -10.32 0.99
CA LYS A 120 43.64 -9.14 1.29
C LYS A 120 43.08 -7.96 0.47
N ARG A 121 43.00 -6.76 1.06
CA ARG A 121 42.39 -5.54 0.48
C ARG A 121 42.93 -5.11 -0.90
N THR A 122 44.02 -5.72 -1.38
CA THR A 122 44.72 -5.39 -2.62
C THR A 122 44.43 -6.31 -3.81
N ASP A 123 43.66 -7.39 -3.63
CA ASP A 123 43.30 -8.29 -4.75
C ASP A 123 41.93 -7.95 -5.34
N CYS A 124 41.78 -8.17 -6.65
CA CYS A 124 40.50 -8.04 -7.36
C CYS A 124 39.39 -8.78 -6.60
N CYS A 125 38.29 -8.07 -6.34
CA CYS A 125 37.19 -8.62 -5.55
C CYS A 125 36.48 -9.72 -6.33
N HIS A 126 36.70 -10.98 -5.92
CA HIS A 126 36.12 -12.17 -6.56
C HIS A 126 34.59 -12.16 -6.62
N VAL A 127 33.93 -11.42 -5.71
CA VAL A 127 32.47 -11.24 -5.73
C VAL A 127 31.99 -10.43 -6.95
N VAL A 128 32.77 -9.46 -7.42
CA VAL A 128 32.43 -8.67 -8.62
C VAL A 128 32.61 -9.51 -9.89
N GLU A 129 33.57 -10.44 -9.91
CA GLU A 129 33.74 -11.38 -11.01
C GLU A 129 32.58 -12.39 -11.09
N GLN A 130 32.11 -12.91 -9.96
CA GLN A 130 30.98 -13.84 -9.91
C GLN A 130 29.64 -13.21 -10.36
N LEU A 131 29.45 -11.90 -10.19
CA LEU A 131 28.22 -11.20 -10.58
C LEU A 131 28.22 -10.73 -12.05
N ARG A 132 29.34 -10.88 -12.77
CA ARG A 132 29.49 -10.50 -14.19
C ARG A 132 29.21 -11.65 -15.16
N GLN A 133 29.00 -12.86 -14.67
CA GLN A 133 28.53 -14.03 -15.43
C GLN A 133 27.01 -14.10 -15.39
#